data_AF-A0A6V7Y642-F1
#
_entry.id   AF-A0A6V7Y642-F1
#
_cell.length_a   1.000
_cell.length_b   1.000
_cell.length_c   1.000
_cell.angle_alpha   90.00
_cell.angle_beta   90.00
_cell.angle_gamma   90.00
#
_symmetry.space_group_name_H-M   'P 1'
#
loop_
_entity.id
_entity.type
_entity.pdbx_description
1 polymer ?
#
loop_
_entity_poly.entity_id
_entity_poly.type
_entity_poly.pdbx_seq_one_letter_code
_entity_poly.pdbx_strand_id
1 'polypeptide(L)'
;MSVILVATPTDVFRRFKDSNIFSGINSTLSSKDWSPLTARDIIQDWARAFTDKIYNHDLNKNGHRVVHSLASNSISDMLAEFCDFNYAIILVGYLLMLVYALYSQCRFDGCCSLGVESAVGLALAGVLTVTLSSVAGLGISTWFDIHFNAATTQIVPFLALGIGVDNMFMLLHSYPEVVSNVNRNELGFLLKQTGVSILISSLNNIFAFCAGTILPIPALRSFCAQTAILLSVNLVGIFLIYPAFIALDLKRRKAGRRDLAFLAYYCLCMDESVGTVQHYQHQNNDNNGVTHQELINAKSDYECASPPYLPAELDKTVNSCKHPEVVYTQPKLNNVHQFERTRKRRQKKSYRMYTLQGFLHIVYIPLLKYTTFKIGVLLSAFGLFLLSLYGISHSTIGLELSDILPENSAPADFLKTRDRYFSFYPMSIVLHGEQIDFPARQHQIDLLRNEIGWLFTFCCQVGRW
;
A
#
# COMPACT_ATOMS: atom_id res chain seq x y z
N MET A 1 -22.42 -24.33 -31.26
CA MET A 1 -20.96 -24.16 -31.11
C MET A 1 -20.26 -24.89 -32.26
N SER A 2 -19.10 -24.39 -32.71
CA SER A 2 -18.24 -25.07 -33.69
C SER A 2 -16.82 -25.08 -33.14
N VAL A 3 -16.12 -26.21 -33.24
CA VAL A 3 -14.77 -26.38 -32.69
C VAL A 3 -13.84 -26.80 -33.81
N ILE A 4 -12.75 -26.07 -34.00
CA ILE A 4 -11.67 -26.44 -34.92
C ILE A 4 -10.56 -27.04 -34.07
N LEU A 5 -10.26 -28.32 -34.29
CA LEU A 5 -9.19 -29.01 -33.59
C LEU A 5 -7.85 -28.74 -34.30
N VAL A 6 -6.92 -28.15 -33.57
CA VAL A 6 -5.55 -27.84 -34.03
C VAL A 6 -4.58 -28.77 -33.29
N ALA A 7 -3.59 -29.31 -34.00
CA ALA A 7 -2.56 -30.16 -33.38
C ALA A 7 -1.66 -29.35 -32.45
N THR A 8 -1.07 -30.00 -31.43
CA THR A 8 -0.18 -29.32 -30.49
C THR A 8 1.11 -28.85 -31.18
N PRO A 9 1.81 -27.81 -30.66
CA PRO A 9 3.13 -27.42 -31.17
C PRO A 9 4.13 -28.57 -31.26
N THR A 10 4.10 -29.49 -30.28
CA THR A 10 4.93 -30.69 -30.28
C THR A 10 4.59 -31.69 -31.38
N ASP A 11 3.30 -31.83 -31.73
CA ASP A 11 2.88 -32.76 -32.78
C ASP A 11 3.03 -32.16 -34.18
N VAL A 12 2.84 -30.85 -34.33
CA VAL A 12 3.21 -30.11 -35.54
C VAL A 12 4.72 -30.18 -35.76
N PHE A 13 5.54 -29.94 -34.72
CA PHE A 13 6.99 -30.11 -34.78
C PHE A 13 7.37 -31.52 -35.27
N ARG A 14 6.86 -32.57 -34.62
CA ARG A 14 7.08 -33.97 -35.01
C ARG A 14 6.66 -34.26 -36.46
N ARG A 15 5.47 -33.80 -36.86
CA ARG A 15 4.87 -34.10 -38.18
C ARG A 15 5.64 -33.48 -39.34
N PHE A 16 6.25 -32.31 -39.15
CA PHE A 16 6.97 -31.59 -40.21
C PHE A 16 8.50 -31.69 -40.12
N LYS A 17 9.06 -32.17 -38.99
CA LYS A 17 10.51 -32.33 -38.77
C LYS A 17 11.24 -33.03 -39.92
N ASP A 18 10.67 -34.14 -40.40
CA ASP A 18 11.29 -34.99 -41.42
C ASP A 18 10.67 -34.75 -42.83
N SER A 19 10.08 -33.56 -43.06
CA SER A 19 9.34 -33.24 -44.28
C SER A 19 10.08 -32.26 -45.20
N ASN A 20 10.16 -32.60 -46.50
CA ASN A 20 10.75 -31.75 -47.54
C ASN A 20 9.92 -30.50 -47.88
N ILE A 21 8.86 -30.18 -47.12
CA ILE A 21 8.00 -29.02 -47.38
C ILE A 21 8.82 -27.72 -47.26
N PHE A 22 9.73 -27.65 -46.28
CA PHE A 22 10.61 -26.50 -46.09
C PHE A 22 11.71 -26.35 -47.16
N SER A 23 11.93 -27.32 -48.06
CA SER A 23 12.90 -27.18 -49.15
C SER A 23 12.29 -26.62 -50.44
N GLY A 24 10.97 -26.45 -50.51
CA GLY A 24 10.26 -25.94 -51.70
C GLY A 24 9.66 -24.53 -51.54
N ILE A 25 9.77 -23.94 -50.35
CA ILE A 25 9.26 -22.59 -50.07
C ILE A 25 10.42 -21.60 -50.10
N ASN A 26 10.30 -20.51 -50.86
CA ASN A 26 11.24 -19.38 -50.83
C ASN A 26 11.03 -18.53 -49.56
N SER A 27 11.17 -19.16 -48.40
CA SER A 27 11.04 -18.56 -47.06
C SER A 27 12.38 -18.52 -46.34
N THR A 28 12.53 -17.55 -45.45
CA THR A 28 13.73 -17.36 -44.61
C THR A 28 13.94 -18.42 -43.53
N LEU A 29 12.97 -19.32 -43.30
CA LEU A 29 13.15 -20.50 -42.43
C LEU A 29 13.95 -21.58 -43.16
N SER A 30 15.17 -21.85 -42.70
CA SER A 30 15.91 -23.05 -43.08
C SER A 30 15.35 -24.28 -42.36
N SER A 31 15.53 -25.47 -42.93
CA SER A 31 15.26 -26.74 -42.25
C SER A 31 16.09 -26.92 -40.95
N LYS A 32 17.14 -26.11 -40.73
CA LYS A 32 17.94 -26.07 -39.50
C LYS A 32 17.28 -25.27 -38.37
N ASP A 33 16.36 -24.37 -38.68
CA ASP A 33 15.73 -23.46 -37.72
C ASP A 33 14.42 -24.05 -37.13
N TRP A 34 13.95 -25.17 -37.70
CA TRP A 34 12.73 -25.84 -37.26
C TRP A 34 12.88 -26.40 -35.84
N SER A 35 12.15 -25.80 -34.91
CA SER A 35 12.17 -26.09 -33.48
C SER A 35 10.74 -26.20 -32.93
N PRO A 36 10.54 -26.80 -31.74
CA PRO A 36 9.24 -26.77 -31.07
C PRO A 36 8.78 -25.35 -30.67
N LEU A 37 9.69 -24.37 -30.64
CA LEU A 37 9.37 -22.96 -30.44
C LEU A 37 8.80 -22.35 -31.73
N THR A 38 9.50 -22.44 -32.87
CA THR A 38 8.97 -21.95 -34.15
C THR A 38 7.65 -22.63 -34.54
N ALA A 39 7.48 -23.91 -34.18
CA ALA A 39 6.21 -24.63 -34.36
C ALA A 39 5.08 -24.09 -33.46
N ARG A 40 5.40 -23.60 -32.26
CA ARG A 40 4.46 -22.93 -31.35
C ARG A 40 4.08 -21.56 -31.90
N ASP A 41 5.06 -20.76 -32.30
CA ASP A 41 4.86 -19.37 -32.73
C ASP A 41 3.92 -19.31 -33.95
N ILE A 42 4.16 -20.15 -34.97
CA ILE A 42 3.30 -20.28 -36.16
C ILE A 42 1.85 -20.64 -35.80
N ILE A 43 1.63 -21.49 -34.79
CA ILE A 43 0.29 -21.87 -34.34
C ILE A 43 -0.38 -20.71 -33.58
N GLN A 44 0.36 -19.98 -32.74
CA GLN A 44 -0.17 -18.82 -32.02
C GLN A 44 -0.53 -17.68 -32.98
N ASP A 45 0.29 -17.42 -34.00
CA ASP A 45 0.04 -16.37 -34.98
C ASP A 45 -1.08 -16.75 -35.97
N TRP A 46 -1.17 -18.01 -36.38
CA TRP A 46 -2.34 -18.53 -37.09
C TRP A 46 -3.62 -18.36 -36.26
N ALA A 47 -3.56 -18.64 -34.96
CA ALA A 47 -4.69 -18.54 -34.05
C ALA A 47 -5.16 -17.09 -33.84
N ARG A 48 -4.23 -16.14 -33.70
CA ARG A 48 -4.52 -14.69 -33.66
C ARG A 48 -5.16 -14.22 -34.96
N ALA A 49 -4.51 -14.49 -36.10
CA ALA A 49 -5.04 -14.12 -37.42
C ALA A 49 -6.42 -14.74 -37.71
N PHE A 50 -6.71 -15.92 -37.15
CA PHE A 50 -8.02 -16.56 -37.20
C PHE A 50 -9.07 -15.83 -36.34
N THR A 51 -8.79 -15.51 -35.07
CA THR A 51 -9.72 -14.76 -34.22
C THR A 51 -9.97 -13.35 -34.75
N ASP A 52 -8.92 -12.65 -35.17
CA ASP A 52 -9.02 -11.27 -35.66
C ASP A 52 -9.85 -11.20 -36.94
N LYS A 53 -9.70 -12.17 -37.84
CA LYS A 53 -10.45 -12.24 -39.10
C LYS A 53 -11.91 -12.62 -38.90
N ILE A 54 -12.27 -13.39 -37.87
CA ILE A 54 -13.67 -13.65 -37.52
C ILE A 54 -14.29 -12.43 -36.86
N TYR A 55 -13.62 -11.85 -35.85
CA TYR A 55 -14.20 -10.77 -35.07
C TYR A 55 -14.40 -9.48 -35.91
N ASN A 56 -13.43 -9.16 -36.77
CA ASN A 56 -13.52 -8.00 -37.67
C ASN A 56 -14.33 -8.24 -38.95
N HIS A 57 -14.93 -9.43 -39.15
CA HIS A 57 -15.70 -9.76 -40.35
C HIS A 57 -16.98 -8.90 -40.44
N ASP A 58 -17.34 -8.40 -41.62
CA ASP A 58 -18.43 -7.42 -41.74
C ASP A 58 -19.81 -7.99 -41.35
N LEU A 59 -20.02 -9.29 -41.58
CA LEU A 59 -21.22 -10.00 -41.09
C LEU A 59 -21.37 -9.97 -39.55
N ASN A 60 -20.27 -9.80 -38.81
CA ASN A 60 -20.27 -9.71 -37.34
C ASN A 60 -20.69 -8.31 -36.84
N LYS A 61 -20.50 -7.27 -37.66
CA LYS A 61 -20.79 -5.86 -37.33
C LYS A 61 -22.27 -5.50 -37.51
N ASN A 62 -23.00 -6.26 -38.31
CA ASN A 62 -24.36 -5.94 -38.75
C ASN A 62 -25.47 -6.21 -37.69
N GLY A 63 -25.11 -6.38 -36.41
CA GLY A 63 -26.02 -6.43 -35.25
C GLY A 63 -26.93 -7.66 -35.10
N HIS A 64 -27.45 -8.22 -36.21
CA HIS A 64 -28.42 -9.32 -36.19
C HIS A 64 -27.85 -10.67 -35.73
N ARG A 65 -26.52 -10.85 -35.79
CA ARG A 65 -25.83 -12.06 -35.32
C ARG A 65 -24.36 -11.74 -35.02
N VAL A 66 -24.00 -11.79 -33.75
CA VAL A 66 -22.59 -11.75 -33.33
C VAL A 66 -22.03 -13.17 -33.24
N VAL A 67 -20.77 -13.35 -33.62
CA VAL A 67 -19.99 -14.59 -33.53
C VAL A 67 -18.74 -14.29 -32.71
N HIS A 68 -18.76 -14.70 -31.45
CA HIS A 68 -17.59 -14.65 -30.58
C HIS A 68 -16.65 -15.82 -30.93
N SER A 69 -15.36 -15.54 -31.03
CA SER A 69 -14.31 -16.53 -31.31
C SER A 69 -13.27 -16.53 -30.20
N LEU A 70 -12.87 -17.71 -29.74
CA LEU A 70 -11.82 -17.91 -28.75
C LEU A 70 -10.77 -18.88 -29.30
N ALA A 71 -9.50 -18.50 -29.21
CA ALA A 71 -8.38 -19.41 -29.38
C ALA A 71 -7.72 -19.75 -28.03
N SER A 72 -6.93 -20.81 -28.00
CA SER A 72 -6.25 -21.30 -26.79
C SER A 72 -5.27 -20.28 -26.19
N ASN A 73 -4.67 -19.42 -27.02
CA ASN A 73 -3.81 -18.33 -26.58
C ASN A 73 -4.56 -17.05 -26.22
N SER A 74 -5.81 -16.83 -26.65
CA SER A 74 -6.53 -15.56 -26.41
C SER A 74 -6.65 -15.21 -24.92
N ILE A 75 -6.83 -16.22 -24.06
CA ILE A 75 -6.88 -16.03 -22.59
C ILE A 75 -5.49 -15.66 -22.05
N SER A 76 -4.41 -16.32 -22.53
CA SER A 76 -3.04 -16.02 -22.10
C SER A 76 -2.56 -14.65 -22.59
N ASP A 77 -2.89 -14.28 -23.82
CA ASP A 77 -2.55 -12.98 -24.41
C ASP A 77 -3.28 -11.85 -23.65
N MET A 78 -4.57 -12.02 -23.30
CA MET A 78 -5.29 -11.03 -22.46
C MET A 78 -4.81 -10.97 -21.00
N LEU A 79 -4.44 -12.12 -20.40
CA LEU A 79 -3.86 -12.10 -19.06
C LEU A 79 -2.48 -11.43 -19.05
N ALA A 80 -1.73 -11.48 -20.14
CA ALA A 80 -0.48 -10.73 -20.31
C ALA A 80 -0.74 -9.23 -20.46
N GLU A 81 -1.68 -8.81 -21.30
CA GLU A 81 -2.12 -7.40 -21.43
C GLU A 81 -2.61 -6.82 -20.09
N PHE A 82 -3.28 -7.63 -19.26
CA PHE A 82 -3.63 -7.26 -17.89
C PHE A 82 -2.44 -7.18 -16.92
N CYS A 83 -1.32 -7.86 -17.19
CA CYS A 83 -0.13 -7.74 -16.35
C CYS A 83 0.61 -6.42 -16.57
N ASP A 84 0.44 -5.78 -17.73
CA ASP A 84 1.10 -4.52 -18.06
C ASP A 84 0.69 -3.38 -17.12
N PHE A 85 1.68 -2.57 -16.77
CA PHE A 85 1.50 -1.46 -15.84
C PHE A 85 0.75 -0.30 -16.53
N ASN A 86 -0.48 -0.04 -16.10
CA ASN A 86 -1.15 1.22 -16.44
C ASN A 86 -0.54 2.39 -15.63
N TYR A 87 0.63 2.84 -16.08
CA TYR A 87 1.42 3.91 -15.44
C TYR A 87 0.61 5.22 -15.26
N ALA A 88 -0.36 5.50 -16.12
CA ALA A 88 -1.21 6.69 -16.01
C ALA A 88 -2.10 6.65 -14.76
N ILE A 89 -2.79 5.53 -14.51
CA ILE A 89 -3.65 5.37 -13.31
C ILE A 89 -2.78 5.39 -12.04
N ILE A 90 -1.61 4.73 -12.07
CA ILE A 90 -0.65 4.72 -10.94
C ILE A 90 -0.18 6.15 -10.62
N LEU A 91 0.26 6.90 -11.64
CA LEU A 91 0.71 8.29 -11.47
C LEU A 91 -0.41 9.20 -10.95
N VAL A 92 -1.63 9.08 -11.47
CA VAL A 92 -2.79 9.87 -11.00
C VAL A 92 -3.12 9.57 -9.54
N GLY A 93 -3.15 8.30 -9.12
CA GLY A 93 -3.40 7.93 -7.73
C GLY A 93 -2.31 8.42 -6.76
N TYR A 94 -1.04 8.32 -7.16
CA TYR A 94 0.10 8.83 -6.38
C TYR A 94 0.07 10.36 -6.26
N LEU A 95 -0.26 11.07 -7.36
CA LEU A 95 -0.40 12.53 -7.38
C LEU A 95 -1.57 13.00 -6.51
N LEU A 96 -2.73 12.33 -6.57
CA LEU A 96 -3.90 12.65 -5.76
C LEU A 96 -3.59 12.49 -4.26
N MET A 97 -2.90 11.41 -3.87
CA MET A 97 -2.47 11.19 -2.49
C MET A 97 -1.41 12.19 -2.02
N LEU A 98 -0.49 12.62 -2.90
CA LEU A 98 0.44 13.71 -2.61
C LEU A 98 -0.33 15.01 -2.36
N VAL A 99 -1.22 15.41 -3.26
CA VAL A 99 -2.05 16.64 -3.12
C VAL A 99 -2.86 16.61 -1.82
N TYR A 100 -3.47 15.47 -1.49
CA TYR A 100 -4.17 15.28 -0.21
C TYR A 100 -3.25 15.46 0.99
N ALA A 101 -2.05 14.88 0.99
CA ALA A 101 -1.09 14.98 2.08
C ALA A 101 -0.54 16.40 2.28
N LEU A 102 -0.27 17.12 1.19
CA LEU A 102 0.13 18.53 1.24
C LEU A 102 -1.02 19.39 1.79
N TYR A 103 -2.23 19.26 1.23
CA TYR A 103 -3.41 20.02 1.64
C TYR A 103 -3.80 19.79 3.11
N SER A 104 -3.76 18.54 3.58
CA SER A 104 -4.00 18.14 4.97
C SER A 104 -3.08 18.84 5.98
N GLN A 105 -1.89 19.25 5.55
CA GLN A 105 -0.85 19.84 6.40
C GLN A 105 -0.58 21.33 6.10
N CYS A 106 -1.30 21.93 5.14
CA CYS A 106 -1.30 23.36 4.89
C CYS A 106 -1.94 24.12 6.06
N ARG A 107 -1.10 24.75 6.90
CA ARG A 107 -1.52 25.80 7.83
C ARG A 107 -1.07 27.16 7.30
N PHE A 108 -2.05 28.01 7.00
CA PHE A 108 -1.84 29.38 6.54
C PHE A 108 -1.85 30.34 7.72
N ASP A 109 -0.70 30.98 7.97
CA ASP A 109 -0.58 32.11 8.89
C ASP A 109 -0.68 33.40 8.05
N GLY A 110 -1.87 33.99 8.03
CA GLY A 110 -2.20 35.14 7.18
C GLY A 110 -2.67 34.74 5.77
N CYS A 111 -2.80 35.73 4.88
CA CYS A 111 -3.57 35.60 3.64
C CYS A 111 -2.91 34.67 2.58
N CYS A 112 -1.59 34.72 2.42
CA CYS A 112 -0.88 33.96 1.36
C CYS A 112 0.46 33.33 1.79
N SER A 113 0.81 33.32 3.09
CA SER A 113 2.14 32.84 3.53
C SER A 113 2.07 31.45 4.18
N LEU A 114 3.00 30.56 3.81
CA LEU A 114 3.24 29.33 4.58
C LEU A 114 3.88 29.72 5.92
N GLY A 115 3.15 29.43 6.99
CA GLY A 115 3.59 29.66 8.36
C GLY A 115 4.82 28.83 8.74
N VAL A 116 5.53 29.25 9.80
CA VAL A 116 6.65 28.48 10.35
C VAL A 116 6.17 27.20 11.05
N GLU A 117 4.88 27.16 11.46
CA GLU A 117 4.25 25.94 11.99
C GLU A 117 3.84 24.91 10.93
N SER A 118 3.86 25.27 9.63
CA SER A 118 3.45 24.39 8.54
C SER A 118 4.28 23.10 8.52
N ALA A 119 3.71 22.01 7.99
CA ALA A 119 4.34 20.70 7.94
C ALA A 119 4.32 20.10 6.52
N VAL A 120 4.13 20.94 5.50
CA VAL A 120 3.99 20.56 4.09
C VAL A 120 5.28 19.91 3.56
N GLY A 121 6.45 20.42 3.96
CA GLY A 121 7.73 19.80 3.58
C GLY A 121 7.93 18.41 4.19
N LEU A 122 7.41 18.19 5.40
CA LEU A 122 7.48 16.91 6.11
C LEU A 122 6.48 15.89 5.53
N ALA A 123 5.29 16.34 5.13
CA ALA A 123 4.32 15.52 4.39
C ALA A 123 4.89 15.03 3.04
N LEU A 124 5.53 15.93 2.29
CA LEU A 124 6.21 15.59 1.03
C LEU A 124 7.32 14.55 1.23
N ALA A 125 8.19 14.76 2.22
CA ALA A 125 9.27 13.83 2.56
C ALA A 125 8.75 12.46 3.04
N GLY A 126 7.63 12.45 3.78
CA GLY A 126 6.98 11.23 4.23
C GLY A 126 6.37 10.40 3.10
N VAL A 127 5.60 11.03 2.19
CA VAL A 127 5.06 10.36 1.01
C VAL A 127 6.20 9.82 0.12
N LEU A 128 7.24 10.60 -0.13
CA LEU A 128 8.43 10.13 -0.86
C LEU A 128 9.15 8.97 -0.16
N THR A 129 9.22 8.97 1.18
CA THR A 129 9.80 7.85 1.94
C THR A 129 8.99 6.57 1.74
N VAL A 130 7.66 6.65 1.77
CA VAL A 130 6.75 5.51 1.55
C VAL A 130 6.85 5.00 0.11
N THR A 131 6.88 5.87 -0.90
CA THR A 131 6.96 5.44 -2.31
C THR A 131 8.30 4.81 -2.64
N LEU A 132 9.42 5.40 -2.18
CA LEU A 132 10.76 4.81 -2.34
C LEU A 132 10.89 3.47 -1.61
N SER A 133 10.36 3.35 -0.39
CA SER A 133 10.33 2.08 0.35
C SER A 133 9.46 1.02 -0.35
N SER A 134 8.39 1.45 -1.01
CA SER A 134 7.51 0.55 -1.78
C SER A 134 8.20 0.02 -3.04
N VAL A 135 8.89 0.88 -3.79
CA VAL A 135 9.70 0.48 -4.96
C VAL A 135 10.84 -0.44 -4.55
N ALA A 136 11.55 -0.12 -3.45
CA ALA A 136 12.59 -0.99 -2.89
C ALA A 136 12.03 -2.36 -2.45
N GLY A 137 10.84 -2.39 -1.84
CA GLY A 137 10.15 -3.62 -1.47
C GLY A 137 9.80 -4.52 -2.66
N LEU A 138 9.28 -3.94 -3.74
CA LEU A 138 9.03 -4.69 -4.98
C LEU A 138 10.34 -5.21 -5.60
N GLY A 139 11.40 -4.39 -5.67
CA GLY A 139 12.71 -4.81 -6.18
C GLY A 139 13.37 -5.92 -5.34
N ILE A 140 13.23 -5.88 -4.02
CA ILE A 140 13.68 -6.98 -3.15
C ILE A 140 12.85 -8.24 -3.41
N SER A 141 11.54 -8.11 -3.67
CA SER A 141 10.69 -9.28 -3.97
C SER A 141 11.04 -9.97 -5.30
N THR A 142 11.55 -9.24 -6.31
CA THR A 142 12.05 -9.87 -7.54
C THR A 142 13.41 -10.53 -7.35
N TRP A 143 14.24 -10.06 -6.41
CA TRP A 143 15.49 -10.75 -6.03
C TRP A 143 15.23 -12.10 -5.34
N PHE A 144 14.07 -12.25 -4.68
CA PHE A 144 13.57 -13.55 -4.19
C PHE A 144 12.84 -14.40 -5.25
N ASP A 145 13.00 -14.08 -6.54
CA ASP A 145 12.37 -14.75 -7.70
C ASP A 145 10.82 -14.81 -7.65
N ILE A 146 10.20 -13.90 -6.89
CA ILE A 146 8.73 -13.87 -6.77
C ILE A 146 8.16 -13.18 -8.01
N HIS A 147 7.72 -13.99 -8.97
CA HIS A 147 7.19 -13.56 -10.26
C HIS A 147 5.99 -12.61 -10.10
N PHE A 148 5.95 -11.57 -10.93
CA PHE A 148 4.80 -10.65 -11.02
C PHE A 148 3.57 -11.33 -11.64
N ASN A 149 2.41 -10.75 -11.36
CA ASN A 149 1.09 -11.18 -11.83
C ASN A 149 0.18 -9.93 -11.91
N ALA A 150 -0.91 -9.93 -12.67
CA ALA A 150 -1.77 -8.76 -12.86
C ALA A 150 -2.26 -8.13 -11.55
N ALA A 151 -2.67 -8.95 -10.57
CA ALA A 151 -3.04 -8.47 -9.24
C ALA A 151 -1.89 -7.74 -8.50
N THR A 152 -0.63 -8.10 -8.77
CA THR A 152 0.52 -7.47 -8.12
C THR A 152 0.98 -6.20 -8.82
N THR A 153 0.95 -6.15 -10.14
CA THR A 153 1.30 -4.93 -10.91
C THR A 153 0.24 -3.85 -10.76
N GLN A 154 -1.04 -4.22 -10.70
CA GLN A 154 -2.16 -3.27 -10.59
C GLN A 154 -2.46 -2.84 -9.14
N ILE A 155 -2.57 -3.76 -8.17
CA ILE A 155 -3.18 -3.46 -6.85
C ILE A 155 -2.13 -3.08 -5.80
N VAL A 156 -0.99 -3.77 -5.76
CA VAL A 156 0.01 -3.62 -4.69
C VAL A 156 0.54 -2.18 -4.56
N PRO A 157 0.81 -1.39 -5.64
CA PRO A 157 1.26 0.00 -5.50
C PRO A 157 0.31 0.88 -4.70
N PHE A 158 -1.01 0.79 -4.93
CA PHE A 158 -2.00 1.58 -4.21
C PHE A 158 -2.20 1.09 -2.77
N LEU A 159 -2.23 -0.24 -2.57
CA LEU A 159 -2.34 -0.88 -1.26
C LEU A 159 -1.15 -0.51 -0.35
N ALA A 160 0.06 -0.58 -0.90
CA ALA A 160 1.31 -0.19 -0.27
C ALA A 160 1.33 1.28 0.15
N LEU A 161 0.93 2.18 -0.75
CA LEU A 161 0.87 3.61 -0.49
C LEU A 161 -0.17 3.91 0.59
N GLY A 162 -1.39 3.37 0.50
CA GLY A 162 -2.46 3.58 1.47
C GLY A 162 -2.04 3.19 2.90
N ILE A 163 -1.52 1.96 3.08
CA ILE A 163 -1.07 1.47 4.40
C ILE A 163 0.16 2.24 4.91
N GLY A 164 1.11 2.58 4.03
CA GLY A 164 2.32 3.32 4.42
C GLY A 164 2.06 4.77 4.82
N VAL A 165 1.17 5.46 4.10
CA VAL A 165 0.86 6.88 4.32
C VAL A 165 0.01 7.09 5.58
N ASP A 166 -0.82 6.12 6.00
CA ASP A 166 -1.50 6.17 7.30
C ASP A 166 -0.53 6.25 8.48
N ASN A 167 0.46 5.34 8.51
CA ASN A 167 1.55 5.35 9.50
C ASN A 167 2.32 6.68 9.52
N MET A 168 2.57 7.27 8.36
CA MET A 168 3.19 8.60 8.22
C MET A 168 2.31 9.71 8.81
N PHE A 169 1.01 9.71 8.51
CA PHE A 169 0.04 10.67 9.05
C PHE A 169 -0.13 10.54 10.57
N MET A 170 -0.09 9.34 11.14
CA MET A 170 -0.20 9.13 12.59
C MET A 170 0.92 9.84 13.37
N LEU A 171 2.17 9.71 12.90
CA LEU A 171 3.30 10.50 13.43
C LEU A 171 3.09 12.00 13.21
N LEU A 172 2.67 12.40 12.01
CA LEU A 172 2.52 13.81 11.62
C LEU A 172 1.39 14.52 12.38
N HIS A 173 0.33 13.81 12.76
CA HIS A 173 -0.76 14.33 13.57
C HIS A 173 -0.33 14.55 15.04
N SER A 174 0.44 13.61 15.59
CA SER A 174 0.97 13.72 16.97
C SER A 174 2.10 14.77 17.09
N TYR A 175 2.82 15.04 16.00
CA TYR A 175 4.02 15.87 15.99
C TYR A 175 3.81 17.31 16.55
N PRO A 176 2.83 18.12 16.09
CA PRO A 176 2.60 19.45 16.65
C PRO A 176 2.24 19.46 18.14
N GLU A 177 1.55 18.43 18.63
CA GLU A 177 1.21 18.33 20.05
C GLU A 177 2.44 18.03 20.91
N VAL A 178 3.35 17.16 20.45
CA VAL A 178 4.60 16.87 21.18
C VAL A 178 5.51 18.10 21.20
N VAL A 179 5.69 18.78 20.06
CA VAL A 179 6.51 20.01 19.95
C VAL A 179 6.00 21.13 20.86
N SER A 180 4.68 21.24 21.07
CA SER A 180 4.08 22.23 21.96
C SER A 180 4.19 21.89 23.47
N ASN A 181 4.54 20.65 23.83
CA ASN A 181 4.50 20.16 25.22
C ASN A 181 5.87 19.79 25.80
N VAL A 182 6.92 19.64 24.97
CA VAL A 182 8.23 19.09 25.37
C VAL A 182 9.34 19.94 24.75
N ASN A 183 10.31 20.38 25.56
CA ASN A 183 11.42 21.26 25.12
C ASN A 183 12.78 20.53 24.96
N ARG A 184 12.83 19.21 25.21
CA ARG A 184 14.04 18.37 25.11
C ARG A 184 13.67 16.97 24.64
N ASN A 185 14.43 16.42 23.70
CA ASN A 185 14.27 15.07 23.14
C ASN A 185 12.87 14.81 22.55
N GLU A 186 12.30 15.82 21.87
CA GLU A 186 10.93 15.82 21.34
C GLU A 186 10.67 14.63 20.40
N LEU A 187 11.63 14.31 19.53
CA LEU A 187 11.56 13.16 18.63
C LEU A 187 11.47 11.83 19.38
N GLY A 188 12.25 11.66 20.46
CA GLY A 188 12.23 10.46 21.28
C GLY A 188 10.93 10.29 22.06
N PHE A 189 10.33 11.41 22.50
CA PHE A 189 9.00 11.38 23.12
C PHE A 189 7.90 11.03 22.10
N LEU A 190 7.93 11.64 20.91
CA LEU A 190 7.00 11.34 19.81
C LEU A 190 7.06 9.85 19.42
N LEU A 191 8.27 9.31 19.20
CA LEU A 191 8.44 7.92 18.80
C LEU A 191 8.03 6.95 19.93
N LYS A 192 8.25 7.31 21.20
CA LYS A 192 7.76 6.55 22.35
C LYS A 192 6.24 6.55 22.48
N GLN A 193 5.57 7.67 22.19
CA GLN A 193 4.12 7.79 22.31
C GLN A 193 3.38 7.15 21.12
N THR A 194 3.75 7.50 19.89
CA THR A 194 3.00 7.14 18.69
C THR A 194 3.61 5.92 17.97
N GLY A 195 4.92 5.73 18.04
CA GLY A 195 5.63 4.64 17.36
C GLY A 195 5.21 3.24 17.83
N VAL A 196 4.85 3.07 19.11
CA VAL A 196 4.36 1.77 19.63
C VAL A 196 3.08 1.34 18.91
N SER A 197 2.16 2.29 18.63
CA SER A 197 0.93 2.01 17.88
C SER A 197 1.21 1.60 16.43
N ILE A 198 2.20 2.24 15.81
CA ILE A 198 2.59 2.02 14.41
C ILE A 198 3.31 0.67 14.25
N LEU A 199 4.17 0.29 15.21
CA LEU A 199 4.78 -1.05 15.25
C LEU A 199 3.71 -2.14 15.33
N ILE A 200 2.75 -2.01 16.25
CA ILE A 200 1.68 -3.01 16.44
C ILE A 200 0.81 -3.12 15.17
N SER A 201 0.37 -1.99 14.61
CA SER A 201 -0.41 -1.96 13.36
C SER A 201 0.34 -2.61 12.19
N SER A 202 1.59 -2.20 11.99
CA SER A 202 2.40 -2.67 10.85
C SER A 202 2.79 -4.14 10.97
N LEU A 203 3.17 -4.60 12.17
CA LEU A 203 3.47 -6.01 12.41
C LEU A 203 2.22 -6.89 12.23
N ASN A 204 1.06 -6.44 12.70
CA ASN A 204 -0.21 -7.12 12.45
C ASN A 204 -0.50 -7.26 10.94
N ASN A 205 -0.30 -6.18 10.17
CA ASN A 205 -0.47 -6.22 8.72
C ASN A 205 0.54 -7.17 8.05
N ILE A 206 1.82 -7.11 8.42
CA ILE A 206 2.86 -8.02 7.90
C ILE A 206 2.50 -9.48 8.21
N PHE A 207 2.10 -9.81 9.45
CA PHE A 207 1.70 -11.17 9.81
C PHE A 207 0.43 -11.63 9.08
N ALA A 208 -0.54 -10.75 8.83
CA ALA A 208 -1.73 -11.07 8.03
C ALA A 208 -1.37 -11.42 6.57
N PHE A 209 -0.50 -10.64 5.93
CA PHE A 209 -0.02 -10.97 4.58
C PHE A 209 0.88 -12.21 4.55
N CYS A 210 1.72 -12.43 5.57
CA CYS A 210 2.47 -13.68 5.73
C CYS A 210 1.54 -14.91 5.85
N ALA A 211 0.47 -14.83 6.63
CA ALA A 211 -0.53 -15.91 6.73
C ALA A 211 -1.21 -16.19 5.38
N GLY A 212 -1.43 -15.15 4.56
CA GLY A 212 -1.90 -15.28 3.18
C GLY A 212 -0.99 -16.09 2.25
N THR A 213 0.29 -16.28 2.59
CA THR A 213 1.19 -17.15 1.79
C THR A 213 0.91 -18.65 1.93
N ILE A 214 0.06 -19.04 2.89
CA ILE A 214 -0.41 -20.43 3.08
C ILE A 214 -1.48 -20.81 2.03
N LEU A 215 -2.06 -19.83 1.31
CA LEU A 215 -3.07 -20.08 0.28
C LEU A 215 -2.53 -20.99 -0.86
N PRO A 216 -3.29 -22.01 -1.27
CA PRO A 216 -2.84 -22.96 -2.31
C PRO A 216 -2.84 -22.36 -3.72
N ILE A 217 -3.50 -21.21 -3.93
CA ILE A 217 -3.56 -20.52 -5.22
C ILE A 217 -2.25 -19.74 -5.41
N PRO A 218 -1.37 -20.12 -6.38
CA PRO A 218 -0.02 -19.56 -6.48
C PRO A 218 -0.01 -18.06 -6.78
N ALA A 219 -1.00 -17.58 -7.53
CA ALA A 219 -1.22 -16.17 -7.87
C ALA A 219 -1.52 -15.29 -6.65
N LEU A 220 -2.24 -15.82 -5.65
CA LEU A 220 -2.51 -15.11 -4.39
C LEU A 220 -1.32 -15.23 -3.44
N ARG A 221 -0.65 -16.39 -3.43
CA ARG A 221 0.56 -16.62 -2.64
C ARG A 221 1.69 -15.64 -3.01
N SER A 222 1.94 -15.39 -4.29
CA SER A 222 2.93 -14.40 -4.73
C SER A 222 2.54 -12.98 -4.32
N PHE A 223 1.29 -12.59 -4.54
CA PHE A 223 0.74 -11.29 -4.09
C PHE A 223 0.92 -11.07 -2.57
N CYS A 224 0.57 -12.05 -1.75
CA CYS A 224 0.74 -12.00 -0.30
C CYS A 224 2.22 -11.89 0.11
N ALA A 225 3.10 -12.66 -0.53
CA ALA A 225 4.55 -12.63 -0.25
C ALA A 225 5.20 -11.30 -0.64
N GLN A 226 4.93 -10.78 -1.85
CA GLN A 226 5.42 -9.46 -2.29
C GLN A 226 4.92 -8.35 -1.36
N THR A 227 3.64 -8.39 -0.96
CA THR A 227 3.06 -7.38 -0.05
C THR A 227 3.67 -7.44 1.35
N ALA A 228 3.93 -8.64 1.91
CA ALA A 228 4.58 -8.80 3.21
C ALA A 228 6.03 -8.28 3.22
N ILE A 229 6.81 -8.56 2.17
CA ILE A 229 8.17 -8.01 1.98
C ILE A 229 8.09 -6.49 1.89
N LEU A 230 7.19 -5.95 1.06
CA LEU A 230 7.03 -4.51 0.87
C LEU A 230 6.69 -3.81 2.18
N LEU A 231 5.68 -4.28 2.92
CA LEU A 231 5.28 -3.67 4.20
C LEU A 231 6.39 -3.76 5.26
N SER A 232 7.25 -4.78 5.20
CA SER A 232 8.43 -4.89 6.05
C SER A 232 9.47 -3.79 5.73
N VAL A 233 9.75 -3.55 4.44
CA VAL A 233 10.66 -2.46 4.00
C VAL A 233 10.06 -1.08 4.31
N ASN A 234 8.75 -0.92 4.14
CA ASN A 234 8.00 0.29 4.47
C ASN A 234 8.08 0.61 5.98
N LEU A 235 7.93 -0.40 6.84
CA LEU A 235 8.11 -0.27 8.29
C LEU A 235 9.54 0.20 8.65
N VAL A 236 10.57 -0.34 8.00
CA VAL A 236 11.97 0.10 8.19
C VAL A 236 12.16 1.56 7.74
N GLY A 237 11.60 1.95 6.60
CA GLY A 237 11.64 3.34 6.13
C GLY A 237 10.95 4.32 7.09
N ILE A 238 9.80 3.94 7.64
CA ILE A 238 9.03 4.75 8.60
C ILE A 238 9.70 4.82 9.98
N PHE A 239 10.53 3.85 10.38
CA PHE A 239 11.26 3.89 11.66
C PHE A 239 12.67 4.47 11.61
N LEU A 240 13.34 4.44 10.45
CA LEU A 240 14.70 4.95 10.31
C LEU A 240 14.76 6.28 9.55
N ILE A 241 14.14 6.35 8.38
CA ILE A 241 14.29 7.49 7.45
C ILE A 241 13.35 8.63 7.84
N TYR A 242 12.07 8.34 8.07
CA TYR A 242 11.09 9.39 8.37
C TYR A 242 11.37 10.16 9.69
N PRO A 243 11.81 9.52 10.80
CA PRO A 243 12.20 10.24 12.01
C PRO A 243 13.43 11.14 11.82
N ALA A 244 14.32 10.84 10.86
CA ALA A 244 15.41 11.74 10.48
C ALA A 244 14.89 13.00 9.76
N PHE A 245 13.88 12.88 8.89
CA PHE A 245 13.19 14.04 8.32
C PHE A 245 12.46 14.86 9.41
N ILE A 246 11.82 14.23 10.38
CA ILE A 246 11.23 14.93 11.55
C ILE A 246 12.32 15.67 12.36
N ALA A 247 13.52 15.08 12.52
CA ALA A 247 14.64 15.71 13.21
C ALA A 247 15.16 16.97 12.47
N LEU A 248 15.20 16.92 11.14
CA LEU A 248 15.54 18.07 10.29
C LEU A 248 14.46 19.16 10.37
N ASP A 249 13.18 18.79 10.38
CA ASP A 249 12.07 19.75 10.53
C ASP A 249 12.09 20.42 11.91
N LEU A 250 12.36 19.67 12.99
CA LEU A 250 12.59 20.21 14.33
C LEU A 250 13.71 21.25 14.35
N LYS A 251 14.83 20.99 13.65
CA LYS A 251 15.96 21.92 13.55
C LYS A 251 15.58 23.17 12.73
N ARG A 252 14.80 23.02 11.65
CA ARG A 252 14.25 24.12 10.84
C ARG A 252 13.33 25.03 11.66
N ARG A 253 12.35 24.45 12.38
CA ARG A 253 11.40 25.17 13.24
C ARG A 253 12.11 25.93 14.36
N LYS A 254 13.06 25.30 15.05
CA LYS A 254 13.88 25.96 16.09
C LYS A 254 14.75 27.09 15.55
N ALA A 255 15.05 27.11 14.25
CA ALA A 255 15.75 28.20 13.56
C ALA A 255 14.79 29.24 12.94
N GLY A 256 13.47 29.17 13.18
CA GLY A 256 12.48 30.14 12.69
C GLY A 256 12.24 30.14 11.18
N ARG A 257 12.74 29.15 10.44
CA ARG A 257 12.71 29.13 8.97
C ARG A 257 11.39 28.54 8.44
N ARG A 258 10.75 29.22 7.47
CA ARG A 258 9.56 28.72 6.76
C ARG A 258 9.87 27.42 6.00
N ASP A 259 8.85 26.58 5.80
CA ASP A 259 8.98 25.22 5.25
C ASP A 259 9.69 25.12 3.90
N LEU A 260 9.37 26.04 2.98
CA LEU A 260 9.53 25.82 1.54
C LEU A 260 10.49 26.81 0.86
N ALA A 261 11.60 27.10 1.54
CA ALA A 261 12.71 27.87 0.97
C ALA A 261 13.36 27.21 -0.27
N PHE A 262 13.23 25.89 -0.44
CA PHE A 262 13.90 25.14 -1.51
C PHE A 262 13.09 25.03 -2.82
N LEU A 263 11.76 24.82 -2.74
CA LEU A 263 10.92 24.71 -3.94
C LEU A 263 10.43 26.07 -4.44
N ALA A 264 10.30 27.07 -3.55
CA ALA A 264 9.96 28.43 -3.93
C ALA A 264 11.00 29.06 -4.89
N TYR A 265 12.28 28.66 -4.80
CA TYR A 265 13.34 29.12 -5.69
C TYR A 265 13.09 28.73 -7.17
N TYR A 266 12.47 27.58 -7.42
CA TYR A 266 12.09 27.14 -8.77
C TYR A 266 10.74 27.69 -9.26
N CYS A 267 9.91 28.25 -8.37
CA CYS A 267 8.57 28.73 -8.70
C CYS A 267 8.48 30.27 -8.75
N LEU A 268 9.35 30.98 -8.04
CA LEU A 268 9.41 32.46 -8.01
C LEU A 268 10.33 33.06 -9.08
N CYS A 269 10.98 32.24 -9.92
CA CYS A 269 11.80 32.70 -11.05
C CYS A 269 10.96 33.14 -12.28
N MET A 270 9.75 33.65 -12.02
CA MET A 270 8.75 34.08 -13.01
C MET A 270 7.98 35.35 -12.57
N ASP A 271 8.49 36.10 -11.59
CA ASP A 271 8.01 37.46 -11.32
C ASP A 271 9.16 38.36 -10.81
N GLU A 272 9.86 38.99 -11.75
CA GLU A 272 10.89 40.00 -11.47
C GLU A 272 10.28 41.40 -11.63
N SER A 273 10.10 42.15 -10.53
CA SER A 273 10.46 43.58 -10.44
C SER A 273 10.05 44.26 -9.13
N VAL A 274 10.67 45.42 -8.89
CA VAL A 274 10.34 46.47 -7.89
C VAL A 274 10.68 46.17 -6.41
N GLY A 275 11.21 47.19 -5.73
CA GLY A 275 11.60 47.18 -4.31
C GLY A 275 10.43 47.37 -3.34
N THR A 276 10.64 47.72 -2.06
CA THR A 276 11.77 48.48 -1.49
C THR A 276 12.12 48.09 -0.04
N VAL A 277 13.32 48.48 0.40
CA VAL A 277 13.74 48.41 1.81
C VAL A 277 12.96 49.42 2.65
N GLN A 278 12.43 49.00 3.80
CA GLN A 278 12.16 49.90 4.93
C GLN A 278 12.68 49.29 6.24
N HIS A 279 13.65 49.99 6.86
CA HIS A 279 13.89 49.85 8.29
C HIS A 279 12.73 50.50 9.04
N TYR A 280 12.23 49.84 10.09
CA TYR A 280 11.46 50.51 11.14
C TYR A 280 12.22 50.42 12.46
N GLN A 281 12.86 51.52 12.82
CA GLN A 281 13.15 51.82 14.21
C GLN A 281 11.83 52.07 14.94
N HIS A 282 11.76 51.74 16.23
CA HIS A 282 10.83 52.41 17.13
C HIS A 282 11.62 52.87 18.36
N GLN A 283 11.43 54.15 18.71
CA GLN A 283 12.15 54.81 19.78
C GLN A 283 11.51 54.50 21.14
N ASN A 284 12.33 54.45 22.18
CA ASN A 284 11.84 54.64 23.55
C ASN A 284 11.25 56.05 23.68
N ASN A 285 10.25 56.22 24.53
CA ASN A 285 9.97 57.50 25.16
C ASN A 285 9.35 57.26 26.54
N ASP A 286 10.00 57.75 27.58
CA ASP A 286 9.55 57.56 28.96
C ASP A 286 8.42 58.53 29.33
N ASN A 287 7.52 58.10 30.22
CA ASN A 287 7.22 58.76 31.51
C ASN A 287 5.86 58.28 32.07
N ASN A 288 5.88 57.56 33.21
CA ASN A 288 5.25 57.99 34.47
C ASN A 288 5.06 56.82 35.46
N GLY A 289 5.59 56.97 36.68
CA GLY A 289 4.86 56.57 37.89
C GLY A 289 5.24 55.29 38.64
N VAL A 290 5.97 55.48 39.76
CA VAL A 290 5.74 54.81 41.06
C VAL A 290 6.07 53.30 41.19
N THR A 291 7.28 53.04 41.68
CA THR A 291 7.72 51.96 42.60
C THR A 291 7.06 50.57 42.54
N HIS A 292 7.89 49.55 42.26
CA HIS A 292 8.43 48.73 43.36
C HIS A 292 9.81 48.15 42.99
N GLN A 293 10.56 47.69 43.99
CA GLN A 293 11.99 47.39 43.90
C GLN A 293 12.28 45.94 44.25
N GLU A 294 12.93 45.20 43.34
CA GLU A 294 13.93 44.17 43.69
C GLU A 294 14.79 43.79 42.46
N LEU A 295 16.03 43.37 42.73
CA LEU A 295 17.01 42.99 41.68
C LEU A 295 16.88 41.50 41.35
N ILE A 296 17.18 41.15 40.10
CA ILE A 296 18.23 40.16 39.78
C ILE A 296 18.64 40.37 38.31
N ASN A 297 19.91 40.68 38.07
CA ASN A 297 20.50 40.66 36.74
C ASN A 297 20.85 39.22 36.37
N ALA A 298 20.37 38.77 35.21
CA ALA A 298 20.71 37.46 34.64
C ALA A 298 21.22 37.61 33.20
N LYS A 299 22.29 38.39 33.03
CA LYS A 299 23.09 38.38 31.80
C LYS A 299 24.26 37.42 31.98
N SER A 300 24.32 36.40 31.13
CA SER A 300 25.45 35.47 31.01
C SER A 300 25.56 35.08 29.54
N ASP A 301 26.41 35.80 28.80
CA ASP A 301 26.74 35.40 27.43
C ASP A 301 27.53 34.07 27.44
N TYR A 302 27.52 33.35 26.32
CA TYR A 302 28.24 32.08 26.16
C TYR A 302 29.60 32.32 25.50
N GLU A 303 30.69 31.97 26.17
CA GLU A 303 31.98 31.74 25.51
C GLU A 303 32.65 30.48 26.06
N CYS A 304 33.12 29.62 25.15
CA CYS A 304 33.83 28.39 25.48
C CYS A 304 35.29 28.53 25.04
N ALA A 305 36.22 28.44 25.99
CA ALA A 305 37.65 28.36 25.71
C ALA A 305 38.20 26.99 26.15
N SER A 306 38.99 26.36 25.28
CA SER A 306 39.69 25.10 25.53
C SER A 306 41.06 25.33 26.24
N PRO A 307 41.63 24.30 26.91
CA PRO A 307 42.62 24.51 27.96
C PRO A 307 44.10 24.39 27.52
N PRO A 308 45.03 25.02 28.26
CA PRO A 308 46.45 24.62 28.27
C PRO A 308 47.09 24.45 29.68
N TYR A 309 47.71 23.27 29.88
CA TYR A 309 48.94 22.98 30.65
C TYR A 309 49.05 23.06 32.21
N LEU A 310 50.10 22.36 32.67
CA LEU A 310 50.57 21.95 34.01
C LEU A 310 51.81 22.78 34.45
N PRO A 311 52.55 22.49 35.56
CA PRO A 311 52.22 21.88 36.87
C PRO A 311 52.75 22.70 38.09
N ALA A 312 52.46 22.28 39.34
CA ALA A 312 53.43 22.25 40.46
C ALA A 312 52.92 21.50 41.71
N GLU A 313 53.87 20.91 42.44
CA GLU A 313 53.83 20.18 43.72
C GLU A 313 53.19 20.95 44.91
N LEU A 314 52.79 20.39 46.07
CA LEU A 314 52.94 19.06 46.72
C LEU A 314 51.61 18.82 47.58
N ASP A 315 51.36 17.92 48.54
CA ASP A 315 52.09 16.94 49.35
C ASP A 315 51.15 15.89 50.03
N LYS A 316 51.75 14.83 50.61
CA LYS A 316 51.26 13.91 51.67
C LYS A 316 49.85 13.28 51.60
N THR A 317 49.87 11.98 51.29
CA THR A 317 48.79 10.97 51.35
C THR A 317 48.28 10.62 52.76
N VAL A 318 46.96 10.42 52.89
CA VAL A 318 46.36 9.43 53.82
C VAL A 318 45.23 8.68 53.09
N ASN A 319 45.01 7.41 53.44
CA ASN A 319 44.24 6.43 52.65
C ASN A 319 42.73 6.37 52.97
N SER A 320 42.02 5.67 52.07
CA SER A 320 40.78 4.91 52.30
C SER A 320 39.44 5.67 52.21
N CYS A 321 38.75 5.48 51.08
CA CYS A 321 37.35 5.87 50.92
C CYS A 321 36.42 4.82 51.56
N LYS A 322 35.48 5.25 52.40
CA LYS A 322 34.27 4.51 52.76
C LYS A 322 33.03 5.33 52.41
N HIS A 323 31.98 4.68 51.95
CA HIS A 323 30.68 5.29 51.67
C HIS A 323 30.00 5.81 52.95
N PRO A 324 29.30 6.95 52.85
CA PRO A 324 28.02 7.20 53.50
C PRO A 324 26.86 7.06 52.49
N GLU A 325 25.65 6.85 53.01
CA GLU A 325 24.43 6.63 52.22
C GLU A 325 23.85 7.93 51.62
N VAL A 326 23.20 7.81 50.45
CA VAL A 326 22.30 8.85 49.93
C VAL A 326 20.87 8.51 50.32
N VAL A 327 20.32 9.26 51.28
CA VAL A 327 18.93 9.10 51.74
C VAL A 327 17.96 9.61 50.66
N TYR A 328 17.21 8.70 50.04
CA TYR A 328 16.15 9.04 49.09
C TYR A 328 14.90 9.56 49.80
N THR A 329 14.78 10.89 49.95
CA THR A 329 13.54 11.52 50.40
C THR A 329 12.49 11.56 49.28
N GLN A 330 11.48 10.68 49.36
CA GLN A 330 10.38 10.68 48.41
C GLN A 330 9.48 11.93 48.57
N PRO A 331 9.08 12.60 47.47
CA PRO A 331 8.12 13.71 47.54
C PRO A 331 6.72 13.18 47.91
N LYS A 332 6.02 13.87 48.83
CA LYS A 332 4.72 13.43 49.35
C LYS A 332 3.65 13.39 48.25
N LEU A 333 3.05 12.22 48.07
CA LEU A 333 2.11 11.86 46.98
C LEU A 333 0.93 12.84 46.80
N ASN A 334 0.43 13.43 47.90
CA ASN A 334 -0.78 14.26 47.91
C ASN A 334 -0.70 15.50 47.00
N ASN A 335 0.49 16.07 46.78
CA ASN A 335 0.63 17.32 46.03
C ASN A 335 0.45 17.13 44.51
N VAL A 336 0.66 15.91 43.99
CA VAL A 336 0.56 15.62 42.55
C VAL A 336 -0.86 15.82 42.04
N HIS A 337 -1.85 15.18 42.69
CA HIS A 337 -3.26 15.28 42.28
C HIS A 337 -3.84 16.68 42.40
N GLN A 338 -3.32 17.53 43.29
CA GLN A 338 -3.75 18.91 43.41
C GLN A 338 -3.21 19.78 42.25
N PHE A 339 -2.00 19.49 41.77
CA PHE A 339 -1.39 20.12 40.59
C PHE A 339 -2.02 19.65 39.27
N GLU A 340 -2.40 18.37 39.17
CA GLU A 340 -3.16 17.86 38.02
C GLU A 340 -4.53 18.54 37.88
N ARG A 341 -5.24 18.74 39.00
CA ARG A 341 -6.57 19.35 39.04
C ARG A 341 -6.55 20.84 38.64
N THR A 342 -5.49 21.57 38.94
CA THR A 342 -5.30 22.95 38.45
C THR A 342 -4.86 22.99 36.99
N ARG A 343 -3.98 22.08 36.53
CA ARG A 343 -3.61 21.96 35.11
C ARG A 343 -4.83 21.71 34.21
N LYS A 344 -5.73 20.79 34.61
CA LYS A 344 -7.01 20.52 33.90
C LYS A 344 -7.98 21.72 33.85
N ARG A 345 -7.79 22.77 34.66
CA ARG A 345 -8.63 23.99 34.64
C ARG A 345 -8.07 25.13 33.79
N ARG A 346 -6.80 25.09 33.35
CA ARG A 346 -6.13 26.21 32.67
C ARG A 346 -5.98 26.12 31.14
N GLN A 347 -6.37 25.02 30.50
CA GLN A 347 -6.37 24.88 29.03
C GLN A 347 -7.77 24.59 28.45
N LYS A 348 -8.66 25.59 28.48
CA LYS A 348 -9.70 25.71 27.46
C LYS A 348 -9.05 26.23 26.17
N LYS A 349 -8.44 25.35 25.36
CA LYS A 349 -8.10 25.70 23.97
C LYS A 349 -9.40 26.08 23.25
N SER A 350 -9.43 27.23 22.59
CA SER A 350 -10.58 27.68 21.80
C SER A 350 -10.53 26.98 20.43
N TYR A 351 -11.19 25.83 20.33
CA TYR A 351 -11.20 25.02 19.10
C TYR A 351 -12.05 25.70 18.03
N ARG A 352 -11.43 26.13 16.92
CA ARG A 352 -12.17 26.72 15.79
C ARG A 352 -12.99 25.63 15.10
N MET A 353 -14.27 25.90 14.85
CA MET A 353 -15.25 24.87 14.48
C MET A 353 -14.95 24.17 13.13
N TYR A 354 -14.28 24.86 12.21
CA TYR A 354 -13.83 24.34 10.91
C TYR A 354 -12.60 23.41 10.98
N THR A 355 -12.05 23.17 12.17
CA THR A 355 -10.97 22.18 12.37
C THR A 355 -11.55 20.83 12.79
N LEU A 356 -10.95 19.72 12.33
CA LEU A 356 -11.38 18.36 12.67
C LEU A 356 -11.52 18.15 14.19
N GLN A 357 -10.56 18.66 14.97
CA GLN A 357 -10.57 18.58 16.44
C GLN A 357 -11.69 19.44 17.07
N GLY A 358 -12.05 20.56 16.44
CA GLY A 358 -13.21 21.38 16.81
C GLY A 358 -14.54 20.67 16.56
N PHE A 359 -14.74 20.12 15.36
CA PHE A 359 -15.91 19.29 15.05
C PHE A 359 -16.06 18.12 16.02
N LEU A 360 -14.98 17.40 16.31
CA LEU A 360 -15.00 16.25 17.21
C LEU A 360 -15.43 16.64 18.64
N HIS A 361 -14.90 17.75 19.18
CA HIS A 361 -15.23 18.20 20.54
C HIS A 361 -16.58 18.92 20.67
N ILE A 362 -17.04 19.64 19.63
CA ILE A 362 -18.26 20.46 19.70
C ILE A 362 -19.50 19.67 19.28
N VAL A 363 -19.37 18.75 18.31
CA VAL A 363 -20.50 18.01 17.74
C VAL A 363 -20.48 16.53 18.13
N TYR A 364 -19.41 15.81 17.79
CA TYR A 364 -19.38 14.35 17.89
C TYR A 364 -19.37 13.81 19.34
N ILE A 365 -18.47 14.32 20.18
CA ILE A 365 -18.33 13.87 21.58
C ILE A 365 -19.60 14.15 22.41
N PRO A 366 -20.26 15.33 22.30
CA PRO A 366 -21.56 15.56 22.94
C PRO A 366 -22.65 14.61 22.45
N LEU A 367 -22.76 14.34 21.14
CA LEU A 367 -23.75 13.40 20.59
C LEU A 367 -23.58 11.98 21.17
N LEU A 368 -22.35 11.44 21.21
CA LEU A 368 -22.05 10.12 21.80
C LEU A 368 -22.37 10.01 23.30
N LYS A 369 -22.48 11.15 24.00
CA LYS A 369 -22.77 11.18 25.44
C LYS A 369 -24.25 10.93 25.75
N TYR A 370 -25.18 11.22 24.83
CA TYR A 370 -26.61 10.97 25.04
C TYR A 370 -26.92 9.47 25.03
N THR A 371 -27.56 8.98 26.10
CA THR A 371 -27.90 7.56 26.26
C THR A 371 -28.75 7.03 25.11
N THR A 372 -29.75 7.81 24.66
CA THR A 372 -30.62 7.45 23.52
C THR A 372 -29.83 7.27 22.22
N PHE A 373 -28.88 8.16 21.93
CA PHE A 373 -28.03 8.07 20.73
C PHE A 373 -27.11 6.84 20.81
N LYS A 374 -26.52 6.58 21.99
CA LYS A 374 -25.70 5.39 22.23
C LYS A 374 -26.49 4.08 22.04
N ILE A 375 -27.72 4.01 22.53
CA ILE A 375 -28.62 2.86 22.31
C ILE A 375 -28.94 2.72 20.81
N GLY A 376 -29.24 3.82 20.12
CA GLY A 376 -29.46 3.82 18.68
C GLY A 376 -28.27 3.27 17.88
N VAL A 377 -27.04 3.72 18.20
CA VAL A 377 -25.81 3.23 17.55
C VAL A 377 -25.56 1.74 17.81
N LEU A 378 -25.82 1.25 19.02
CA LEU A 378 -25.70 -0.18 19.34
C LEU A 378 -26.76 -1.03 18.61
N LEU A 379 -28.00 -0.54 18.52
CA LEU A 379 -29.06 -1.19 17.75
C LEU A 379 -28.76 -1.20 16.25
N SER A 380 -28.23 -0.11 15.68
CA SER A 380 -27.84 -0.09 14.26
C SER A 380 -26.64 -1.00 13.98
N ALA A 381 -25.66 -1.07 14.88
CA ALA A 381 -24.53 -1.99 14.75
C ALA A 381 -24.98 -3.46 14.82
N PHE A 382 -25.92 -3.79 15.71
CA PHE A 382 -26.52 -5.12 15.78
C PHE A 382 -27.37 -5.46 14.55
N GLY A 383 -28.15 -4.49 14.04
CA GLY A 383 -28.90 -4.64 12.79
C GLY A 383 -28.00 -4.88 11.57
N LEU A 384 -26.88 -4.15 11.46
CA LEU A 384 -25.86 -4.39 10.43
C LEU A 384 -25.20 -5.76 10.58
N PHE A 385 -24.92 -6.22 11.80
CA PHE A 385 -24.38 -7.56 12.05
C PHE A 385 -25.36 -8.67 11.61
N LEU A 386 -26.65 -8.56 11.93
CA LEU A 386 -27.68 -9.49 11.46
C LEU A 386 -27.83 -9.46 9.93
N LEU A 387 -27.78 -8.28 9.31
CA LEU A 387 -27.81 -8.13 7.85
C LEU A 387 -26.60 -8.79 7.19
N SER A 388 -25.40 -8.67 7.77
CA SER A 388 -24.20 -9.36 7.30
C SER A 388 -24.32 -10.88 7.41
N LEU A 389 -24.88 -11.41 8.50
CA LEU A 389 -25.15 -12.86 8.63
C LEU A 389 -26.15 -13.36 7.57
N TYR A 390 -27.18 -12.57 7.27
CA TYR A 390 -28.14 -12.87 6.20
C TYR A 390 -27.49 -12.80 4.79
N GLY A 391 -26.60 -11.83 4.57
CA GLY A 391 -25.82 -11.73 3.32
C GLY A 391 -24.91 -12.95 3.12
N ILE A 392 -24.22 -13.39 4.18
CA ILE A 392 -23.38 -14.60 4.16
C ILE A 392 -24.20 -15.85 3.82
N SER A 393 -25.45 -15.98 4.30
CA SER A 393 -26.28 -17.16 3.98
C SER A 393 -26.83 -17.17 2.55
N HIS A 394 -26.80 -16.04 1.85
CA HIS A 394 -27.22 -15.92 0.44
C HIS A 394 -26.03 -15.83 -0.54
N SER A 395 -24.79 -15.80 -0.05
CA SER A 395 -23.61 -15.73 -0.90
C SER A 395 -23.37 -17.07 -1.62
N THR A 396 -23.44 -17.07 -2.95
CA THR A 396 -22.95 -18.19 -3.77
C THR A 396 -21.43 -18.31 -3.64
N ILE A 397 -20.92 -19.55 -3.72
CA ILE A 397 -19.48 -19.84 -3.70
C ILE A 397 -19.07 -20.24 -5.12
N GLY A 398 -18.34 -19.35 -5.79
CA GLY A 398 -17.83 -19.54 -7.14
C GLY A 398 -17.14 -18.27 -7.64
N LEU A 399 -16.31 -18.44 -8.66
CA LEU A 399 -15.74 -17.35 -9.46
C LEU A 399 -15.70 -17.88 -10.90
N GLU A 400 -16.49 -17.32 -11.80
CA GLU A 400 -16.45 -17.75 -13.19
C GLU A 400 -15.24 -17.13 -13.89
N LEU A 401 -14.68 -17.81 -14.90
CA LEU A 401 -13.55 -17.27 -15.65
C LEU A 401 -13.94 -16.04 -16.51
N SER A 402 -15.24 -15.91 -16.80
CA SER A 402 -15.91 -14.72 -17.34
C SER A 402 -15.70 -13.48 -16.48
N ASP A 403 -15.75 -13.60 -15.15
CA ASP A 403 -15.69 -12.47 -14.21
C ASP A 403 -14.27 -11.91 -14.01
N ILE A 404 -13.25 -12.63 -14.49
CA ILE A 404 -11.83 -12.25 -14.41
C ILE A 404 -11.40 -11.48 -15.68
N LEU A 405 -12.14 -11.60 -16.77
CA LEU A 405 -11.85 -10.98 -18.06
C LEU A 405 -12.43 -9.55 -18.15
N PRO A 406 -11.93 -8.68 -19.06
CA PRO A 406 -12.44 -7.32 -19.16
C PRO A 406 -13.88 -7.34 -19.69
N GLU A 407 -14.76 -6.52 -19.10
CA GLU A 407 -16.12 -6.33 -19.61
C GLU A 407 -16.09 -5.85 -21.08
N ASN A 408 -16.96 -6.41 -21.92
CA ASN A 408 -17.04 -6.14 -23.36
C ASN A 408 -15.82 -6.65 -24.18
N SER A 409 -15.00 -7.53 -23.62
CA SER A 409 -13.97 -8.26 -24.38
C SER A 409 -14.54 -9.49 -25.10
N ALA A 410 -14.06 -9.77 -26.32
CA ALA A 410 -14.58 -10.89 -27.12
C ALA A 410 -14.43 -12.28 -26.42
N PRO A 411 -13.36 -12.56 -25.66
CA PRO A 411 -13.27 -13.76 -24.83
C PRO A 411 -14.23 -13.79 -23.64
N ALA A 412 -14.50 -12.67 -22.96
CA ALA A 412 -15.48 -12.64 -21.86
C ALA A 412 -16.89 -13.00 -22.38
N ASP A 413 -17.30 -12.36 -23.48
CA ASP A 413 -18.59 -12.66 -24.12
C ASP A 413 -18.65 -14.09 -24.67
N PHE A 414 -17.53 -14.62 -25.19
CA PHE A 414 -17.44 -16.03 -25.60
C PHE A 414 -17.66 -16.98 -24.41
N LEU A 415 -16.96 -16.79 -23.29
CA LEU A 415 -17.12 -17.65 -22.11
C LEU A 415 -18.53 -17.53 -21.54
N LYS A 416 -19.04 -16.31 -21.35
CA LYS A 416 -20.42 -16.05 -20.89
C LYS A 416 -21.49 -16.67 -21.79
N THR A 417 -21.24 -16.73 -23.10
CA THR A 417 -22.10 -17.44 -24.07
C THR A 417 -21.92 -18.95 -24.02
N ARG A 418 -20.69 -19.45 -23.86
CA ARG A 418 -20.39 -20.88 -23.69
C ARG A 418 -21.06 -21.42 -22.44
N ASP A 419 -20.88 -20.77 -21.30
CA ASP A 419 -21.32 -21.30 -20.01
C ASP A 419 -22.85 -21.22 -19.87
N ARG A 420 -23.50 -20.25 -20.54
CA ARG A 420 -24.96 -20.16 -20.64
C ARG A 420 -25.64 -21.17 -21.57
N TYR A 421 -24.99 -21.63 -22.65
CA TYR A 421 -25.63 -22.42 -23.71
C TYR A 421 -24.94 -23.76 -24.04
N PHE A 422 -23.72 -23.98 -23.56
CA PHE A 422 -22.80 -25.06 -23.93
C PHE A 422 -21.94 -25.49 -22.72
N SER A 423 -22.57 -25.71 -21.56
CA SER A 423 -21.95 -26.09 -20.27
C SER A 423 -21.35 -27.50 -20.23
N PHE A 424 -20.89 -28.04 -21.36
CA PHE A 424 -20.24 -29.35 -21.45
C PHE A 424 -18.72 -29.23 -21.32
N TYR A 425 -18.12 -30.10 -20.50
CA TYR A 425 -16.68 -30.14 -20.27
C TYR A 425 -16.09 -31.48 -20.75
N PRO A 426 -15.01 -31.50 -21.55
CA PRO A 426 -14.37 -32.73 -21.98
C PRO A 426 -13.64 -33.40 -20.82
N MET A 427 -14.19 -34.50 -20.31
CA MET A 427 -13.56 -35.34 -19.30
C MET A 427 -12.70 -36.42 -19.97
N SER A 428 -11.56 -36.76 -19.38
CA SER A 428 -10.72 -37.90 -19.78
C SER A 428 -10.12 -38.55 -18.54
N ILE A 429 -10.52 -39.80 -18.28
CA ILE A 429 -10.07 -40.57 -17.13
C ILE A 429 -8.92 -41.47 -17.59
N VAL A 430 -7.72 -41.20 -17.08
CA VAL A 430 -6.49 -41.90 -17.46
C VAL A 430 -6.10 -42.86 -16.34
N LEU A 431 -6.04 -44.16 -16.66
CA LEU A 431 -5.50 -45.17 -15.76
C LEU A 431 -3.97 -45.09 -15.76
N HIS A 432 -3.38 -44.88 -14.59
CA HIS A 432 -1.93 -44.77 -14.43
C HIS A 432 -1.45 -45.48 -13.15
N GLY A 433 -0.36 -46.23 -13.25
CA GLY A 433 0.25 -46.96 -12.15
C GLY A 433 1.08 -48.15 -12.64
N GLU A 434 2.29 -48.29 -12.11
CA GLU A 434 3.28 -49.30 -12.55
C GLU A 434 2.85 -50.76 -12.30
N GLN A 435 1.87 -50.97 -11.43
CA GLN A 435 1.37 -52.28 -11.00
C GLN A 435 -0.02 -52.63 -11.60
N ILE A 436 -0.49 -51.90 -12.61
CA ILE A 436 -1.76 -52.18 -13.28
C ILE A 436 -1.55 -53.22 -14.38
N ASP A 437 -1.87 -54.47 -14.07
CA ASP A 437 -1.95 -55.56 -15.03
C ASP A 437 -3.20 -55.38 -15.91
N PHE A 438 -3.05 -54.68 -17.04
CA PHE A 438 -4.13 -54.43 -17.99
C PHE A 438 -4.73 -55.74 -18.58
N PRO A 439 -3.95 -56.77 -18.98
CA PRO A 439 -4.49 -58.08 -19.35
C PRO A 439 -5.35 -58.74 -18.27
N ALA A 440 -4.90 -58.82 -17.02
CA ALA A 440 -5.63 -59.54 -15.97
C ALA A 440 -6.82 -58.76 -15.40
N ARG A 441 -6.82 -57.42 -15.49
CA ARG A 441 -7.81 -56.55 -14.81
C ARG A 441 -8.86 -55.93 -15.74
N GLN A 442 -9.03 -56.42 -16.98
CA GLN A 442 -10.01 -55.91 -17.95
C GLN A 442 -11.41 -55.74 -17.34
N HIS A 443 -11.90 -56.71 -16.57
CA HIS A 443 -13.20 -56.63 -15.88
C HIS A 443 -13.33 -55.43 -14.93
N GLN A 444 -12.24 -54.99 -14.27
CA GLN A 444 -12.26 -53.80 -13.42
C GLN A 444 -12.32 -52.49 -14.23
N ILE A 445 -11.75 -52.49 -15.44
CA ILE A 445 -11.81 -51.37 -16.39
C ILE A 445 -13.23 -51.23 -16.96
N ASP A 446 -13.88 -52.35 -17.32
CA ASP A 446 -15.27 -52.33 -17.79
C ASP A 446 -16.28 -52.01 -16.66
N LEU A 447 -16.04 -52.47 -15.42
CA LEU A 447 -16.83 -52.02 -14.26
C LEU A 447 -16.74 -50.50 -14.08
N LEU A 448 -15.52 -49.95 -14.04
CA LEU A 448 -15.30 -48.50 -13.92
C LEU A 448 -16.01 -47.73 -15.05
N ARG A 449 -15.88 -48.20 -16.29
CA ARG A 449 -16.57 -47.62 -17.46
C ARG A 449 -18.10 -47.61 -17.30
N ASN A 450 -18.67 -48.69 -16.76
CA ASN A 450 -20.12 -48.82 -16.54
C ASN A 450 -20.61 -47.94 -15.39
N GLU A 451 -19.87 -47.84 -14.28
CA GLU A 451 -20.17 -46.93 -13.17
C GLU A 451 -20.14 -45.45 -13.61
N ILE A 452 -19.14 -45.06 -14.41
CA ILE A 452 -19.07 -43.74 -15.03
C ILE A 452 -20.29 -43.49 -15.95
N GLY A 453 -20.64 -44.45 -16.81
CA GLY A 453 -21.80 -44.36 -17.68
C GLY A 453 -23.12 -44.18 -16.92
N TRP A 454 -23.27 -44.87 -15.79
CA TRP A 454 -24.42 -44.72 -14.90
C TRP A 454 -24.45 -43.33 -14.24
N LEU A 455 -23.31 -42.85 -13.74
CA LEU A 455 -23.18 -41.52 -13.13
C LEU A 455 -23.58 -40.39 -14.11
N PHE A 456 -23.07 -40.43 -15.35
CA PHE A 456 -23.43 -39.47 -16.40
C PHE A 456 -24.93 -39.50 -16.73
N THR A 457 -25.52 -40.71 -16.80
CA THR A 457 -26.96 -40.88 -17.04
C THR A 457 -27.80 -40.28 -15.90
N PHE A 458 -27.39 -40.51 -14.66
CA PHE A 458 -28.05 -40.00 -13.47
C PHE A 458 -27.98 -38.46 -13.37
N CYS A 459 -26.80 -37.85 -13.50
CA CYS A 459 -26.66 -36.38 -13.52
C CYS A 459 -27.47 -35.72 -14.65
N CYS A 460 -27.51 -36.36 -15.83
CA CYS A 460 -28.33 -35.90 -16.95
C CYS A 460 -29.84 -35.96 -16.65
N GLN A 461 -30.34 -37.00 -15.98
CA GLN A 461 -31.75 -37.08 -15.55
C GLN A 461 -32.11 -36.12 -14.43
N VAL A 462 -31.18 -35.84 -13.50
CA VAL A 462 -31.40 -34.94 -12.35
C VAL A 462 -31.33 -33.46 -12.74
N GLY A 463 -30.83 -33.14 -13.95
CA GLY A 463 -30.75 -31.77 -14.46
C GLY A 463 -29.76 -30.89 -13.68
N ARG A 464 -28.79 -31.51 -13.00
CA ARG A 464 -27.71 -30.84 -12.26
C ARG A 464 -26.38 -31.13 -12.93
N TRP A 465 -25.87 -30.12 -13.63
CA TRP A 465 -24.50 -29.97 -14.11
C TRP A 465 -24.00 -28.62 -13.62
#